data_AF-A0A937VKZ1-F1
#
_entry.id   AF-A0A937VKZ1-F1
#
_cell.length_a   1.000
_cell.length_b   1.000
_cell.length_c   1.000
_cell.angle_alpha   90.00
_cell.angle_beta   90.00
_cell.angle_gamma   90.00
#
_symmetry.space_group_name_H-M   'P 1'
#
loop_
_entity.id
_entity.type
_entity.pdbx_description
1 polymer ?
#
loop_
_entity_poly.entity_id
_entity_poly.type
_entity_poly.pdbx_seq_one_letter_code
_entity_poly.pdbx_strand_id
1 'polypeptide(L)'
;MRDLAVAAGFRWVRTFVGWGDVEPAEPVNGQHTYHWPDGLFDVYRNDRRLAPLVVVAAPNPTWAVPQGQRVCGPIDPAHLADFGEFVYQLVARYADVASHWVFYNEQDQWMDHPGHDAGGCWGGHGAEYTQMVAVAWDAAHSADPDAKVIFGGVAYEPVWDRGRTWDPFFLRDVFRYMGDNPRPAGRDYVDMVMANQYDFGRDDWDGGADTLPRNQGVIAKFRQAVSDASFDANTLAAYSVARWQSEYGLDKPMGASEVGLQVSSGCSDVQICEEMQARYVVHVNVHGLVADLKIIAWYTLVDKERDSLKYGLLRSDLTPRPAYYAYQVLTEQLNGYKFDQQLIVSGKPNLQIYRFDQGGVKKLVVWRDSGGRIKSEDHNATETMT
;
A
#
# COMPACT_ATOMS: atom_id res chain seq x y z
N MET A 1 6.13 -1.20 -22.15
CA MET A 1 5.62 -1.24 -20.76
C MET A 1 4.86 0.03 -20.39
N ARG A 2 5.47 1.23 -20.46
CA ARG A 2 4.80 2.50 -20.05
C ARG A 2 3.47 2.76 -20.75
N ASP A 3 3.42 2.64 -22.08
CA ASP A 3 2.18 2.88 -22.82
C ASP A 3 1.09 1.87 -22.45
N LEU A 4 1.45 0.63 -22.10
CA LEU A 4 0.50 -0.35 -21.57
C LEU A 4 -0.01 0.05 -20.18
N ALA A 5 0.85 0.55 -19.30
CA ALA A 5 0.41 1.07 -18.01
C ALA A 5 -0.59 2.23 -18.17
N VAL A 6 -0.27 3.19 -19.03
CA VAL A 6 -1.15 4.33 -19.32
C VAL A 6 -2.46 3.88 -19.96
N ALA A 7 -2.40 2.97 -20.94
CA ALA A 7 -3.58 2.46 -21.63
C ALA A 7 -4.53 1.69 -20.70
N ALA A 8 -4.00 0.96 -19.72
CA ALA A 8 -4.79 0.28 -18.71
C ALA A 8 -5.34 1.22 -17.62
N GLY A 9 -4.94 2.50 -17.62
CA GLY A 9 -5.44 3.51 -16.69
C GLY A 9 -4.59 3.70 -15.42
N PHE A 10 -3.38 3.13 -15.35
CA PHE A 10 -2.48 3.41 -14.23
C PHE A 10 -2.10 4.90 -14.19
N ARG A 11 -1.89 5.39 -12.97
CA ARG A 11 -1.44 6.77 -12.69
C ARG A 11 -0.16 6.83 -11.90
N TRP A 12 0.11 5.81 -11.08
CA TRP A 12 1.23 5.78 -10.15
C TRP A 12 2.16 4.62 -10.46
N VAL A 13 3.46 4.85 -10.26
CA VAL A 13 4.49 3.82 -10.33
C VAL A 13 5.34 3.89 -9.06
N ARG A 14 5.41 2.80 -8.32
CA ARG A 14 6.30 2.70 -7.16
C ARG A 14 7.75 2.69 -7.62
N THR A 15 8.55 3.60 -7.08
CA THR A 15 9.92 3.87 -7.51
C THR A 15 10.83 3.92 -6.29
N PHE A 16 11.81 3.04 -6.18
CA PHE A 16 12.64 2.93 -4.99
C PHE A 16 13.90 3.81 -5.09
N VAL A 17 14.27 4.42 -3.96
CA VAL A 17 15.53 5.17 -3.76
C VAL A 17 16.10 4.76 -2.41
N GLY A 18 17.35 4.31 -2.38
CA GLY A 18 18.08 4.00 -1.15
C GLY A 18 18.95 5.16 -0.70
N TRP A 19 18.88 5.57 0.57
CA TRP A 19 19.74 6.65 1.08
C TRP A 19 21.23 6.30 0.94
N GLY A 20 21.62 5.09 1.28
CA GLY A 20 23.01 4.61 1.18
C GLY A 20 23.52 4.48 -0.25
N ASP A 21 22.63 4.35 -1.24
CA ASP A 21 23.01 4.36 -2.66
C ASP A 21 23.29 5.80 -3.13
N VAL A 22 22.57 6.78 -2.59
CA VAL A 22 22.69 8.20 -2.94
C VAL A 22 23.80 8.87 -2.14
N GLU A 23 24.01 8.51 -0.88
CA GLU A 23 24.99 9.14 0.02
C GLU A 23 25.89 8.07 0.70
N PRO A 24 26.73 7.35 -0.05
CA PRO A 24 27.52 6.25 0.48
C PRO A 24 28.65 6.69 1.42
N ALA A 25 29.06 7.96 1.37
CA ALA A 25 30.15 8.51 2.17
C ALA A 25 29.62 9.45 3.26
N GLU A 26 30.19 9.35 4.46
CA GLU A 26 29.83 10.22 5.58
C GLU A 26 30.13 11.69 5.25
N PRO A 27 29.27 12.63 5.66
CA PRO A 27 29.53 14.06 5.50
C PRO A 27 30.84 14.49 6.15
N VAL A 28 31.67 15.25 5.42
CA VAL A 28 32.96 15.72 5.93
C VAL A 28 32.83 17.18 6.33
N ASN A 29 32.99 17.47 7.63
CA ASN A 29 32.78 18.81 8.19
C ASN A 29 31.39 19.39 7.86
N GLY A 30 30.35 18.55 7.87
CA GLY A 30 28.98 18.92 7.52
C GLY A 30 28.73 19.12 6.03
N GLN A 31 29.68 18.77 5.15
CA GLN A 31 29.47 18.81 3.71
C GLN A 31 29.02 17.45 3.19
N HIS A 32 27.79 17.41 2.68
CA HIS A 32 27.17 16.24 2.07
C HIS A 32 27.58 16.10 0.60
N THR A 33 27.73 14.87 0.12
CA THR A 33 28.03 14.57 -1.29
C THR A 33 27.08 13.48 -1.79
N TYR A 34 26.27 13.81 -2.80
CA TYR A 34 25.21 12.95 -3.29
C TYR A 34 25.47 12.42 -4.72
N HIS A 35 25.16 11.15 -4.92
CA HIS A 35 25.08 10.46 -6.21
C HIS A 35 23.62 10.35 -6.64
N TRP A 36 23.08 11.45 -7.17
CA TRP A 36 21.67 11.54 -7.51
C TRP A 36 21.26 10.59 -8.65
N PRO A 37 20.17 9.81 -8.52
CA PRO A 37 19.66 8.93 -9.56
C PRO A 37 18.83 9.71 -10.59
N ASP A 38 19.36 10.78 -11.17
CA ASP A 38 18.60 11.70 -12.04
C ASP A 38 17.90 10.97 -13.20
N GLY A 39 18.56 9.96 -13.79
CA GLY A 39 17.99 9.16 -14.88
C GLY A 39 16.70 8.41 -14.49
N LEU A 40 16.51 8.07 -13.21
CA LEU A 40 15.27 7.47 -12.72
C LEU A 40 14.10 8.47 -12.79
N PHE A 41 14.38 9.73 -12.50
CA PHE A 41 13.40 10.81 -12.47
C PHE A 41 13.17 11.46 -13.84
N ASP A 42 14.16 11.43 -14.72
CA ASP A 42 14.05 11.93 -16.09
C ASP A 42 12.99 11.17 -16.90
N VAL A 43 12.76 9.89 -16.59
CA VAL A 43 11.65 9.12 -17.15
C VAL A 43 10.31 9.80 -16.86
N TYR A 44 10.11 10.34 -15.66
CA TYR A 44 8.89 11.08 -15.30
C TYR A 44 8.88 12.48 -15.89
N ARG A 45 10.04 13.18 -15.96
CA ARG A 45 10.13 14.51 -16.59
C ARG A 45 9.70 14.47 -18.05
N ASN A 46 10.16 13.46 -18.78
CA ASN A 46 9.93 13.31 -20.21
C ASN A 46 8.50 12.87 -20.57
N ASP A 47 7.73 12.33 -19.61
CA ASP A 47 6.34 11.94 -19.84
C ASP A 47 5.53 11.93 -18.52
N ARG A 48 4.64 12.92 -18.40
CA ARG A 48 3.88 13.21 -17.18
C ARG A 48 2.62 12.36 -17.01
N ARG A 49 2.37 11.36 -17.86
CA ARG A 49 1.16 10.51 -17.80
C ARG A 49 1.14 9.56 -16.60
N LEU A 50 2.31 9.30 -16.01
CA LEU A 50 2.49 8.52 -14.78
C LEU A 50 3.28 9.37 -13.78
N ALA A 51 2.93 9.26 -12.50
CA ALA A 51 3.61 9.91 -11.39
C ALA A 51 4.39 8.87 -10.56
N PRO A 52 5.58 9.23 -10.05
CA PRO A 52 6.30 8.38 -9.12
C PRO A 52 5.65 8.43 -7.73
N LEU A 53 5.40 7.25 -7.16
CA LEU A 53 5.27 7.06 -5.72
C LEU A 53 6.66 6.64 -5.21
N VAL A 54 7.44 7.58 -4.72
CA VAL A 54 8.86 7.36 -4.40
C VAL A 54 8.96 6.67 -3.04
N VAL A 55 9.52 5.47 -3.01
CA VAL A 55 9.78 4.71 -1.79
C VAL A 55 11.23 4.93 -1.38
N VAL A 56 11.44 5.74 -0.34
CA VAL A 56 12.75 6.00 0.26
C VAL A 56 13.01 4.91 1.30
N ALA A 57 13.79 3.90 0.93
CA ALA A 57 13.91 2.64 1.65
C ALA A 57 15.38 2.24 1.85
N ALA A 58 15.60 1.02 2.35
CA ALA A 58 16.91 0.42 2.42
C ALA A 58 17.65 0.44 1.04
N PRO A 59 18.99 0.50 1.04
CA PRO A 59 19.85 0.57 2.21
C PRO A 59 19.97 2.00 2.78
N ASN A 60 20.11 2.11 4.09
CA ASN A 60 20.73 3.24 4.77
C ASN A 60 22.24 3.19 4.55
N PRO A 61 22.94 4.34 4.54
CA PRO A 61 24.39 4.34 4.46
C PRO A 61 24.99 3.70 5.71
N THR A 62 26.05 2.90 5.53
CA THR A 62 26.66 2.13 6.62
C THR A 62 27.20 3.00 7.76
N TRP A 63 27.56 4.26 7.48
CA TRP A 63 28.03 5.21 8.49
C TRP A 63 26.89 5.74 9.38
N ALA A 64 25.64 5.68 8.92
CA ALA A 64 24.47 6.16 9.66
C ALA A 64 23.69 5.05 10.38
N VAL A 65 24.20 3.81 10.38
CA VAL A 65 23.52 2.65 10.98
C VAL A 65 24.13 2.38 12.37
N PRO A 66 23.32 2.22 13.44
CA PRO A 66 23.85 1.94 14.77
C PRO A 66 24.64 0.64 14.80
N GLN A 67 25.62 0.54 15.70
CA GLN A 67 26.40 -0.67 15.87
C GLN A 67 25.51 -1.90 16.16
N GLY A 68 25.70 -2.96 15.39
CA GLY A 68 24.92 -4.21 15.52
C GLY A 68 23.56 -4.20 14.82
N GLN A 69 23.21 -3.09 14.15
CA GLN A 69 22.00 -2.99 13.34
C GLN A 69 22.29 -3.25 11.85
N ARG A 70 21.24 -3.36 11.03
CA ARG A 70 21.31 -3.61 9.57
C ARG A 70 20.97 -2.34 8.81
N VAL A 71 21.47 -2.24 7.58
CA VAL A 71 21.19 -1.11 6.66
C VAL A 71 19.72 -0.95 6.29
N CYS A 72 18.86 -1.94 6.55
CA CYS A 72 17.41 -1.84 6.30
C CYS A 72 16.61 -1.23 7.46
N GLY A 73 17.23 -1.03 8.63
CA GLY A 73 16.54 -0.77 9.88
C GLY A 73 16.82 0.64 10.44
N PRO A 74 16.95 0.77 11.77
CA PRO A 74 17.14 2.05 12.45
C PRO A 74 18.32 2.88 11.94
N ILE A 75 18.13 4.20 11.95
CA ILE A 75 19.17 5.21 11.75
C ILE A 75 19.73 5.59 13.12
N ASP A 76 21.05 5.73 13.23
CA ASP A 76 21.71 6.19 14.44
C ASP A 76 21.19 7.59 14.80
N PRO A 77 20.71 7.83 16.04
CA PRO A 77 20.28 9.15 16.47
C PRO A 77 21.30 10.27 16.21
N ALA A 78 22.60 9.98 16.22
CA ALA A 78 23.65 10.94 15.89
C ALA A 78 23.59 11.44 14.44
N HIS A 79 22.97 10.67 13.54
CA HIS A 79 22.89 10.90 12.10
C HIS A 79 21.46 11.23 11.61
N LEU A 80 20.50 11.44 12.53
CA LEU A 80 19.15 11.88 12.14
C LEU A 80 19.15 13.26 11.47
N ALA A 81 20.07 14.16 11.85
CA ALA A 81 20.21 15.44 11.18
C ALA A 81 20.68 15.28 9.73
N ASP A 82 21.63 14.36 9.49
CA ASP A 82 22.11 14.05 8.15
C ASP A 82 21.01 13.44 7.27
N PHE A 83 20.19 12.55 7.86
CA PHE A 83 19.00 12.03 7.19
C PHE A 83 18.01 13.13 6.81
N GLY A 84 17.78 14.10 7.71
CA GLY A 84 16.95 15.27 7.43
C GLY A 84 17.48 16.10 6.26
N GLU A 85 18.78 16.36 6.20
CA GLU A 85 19.41 17.06 5.07
C GLU A 85 19.27 16.27 3.77
N PHE A 86 19.49 14.96 3.79
CA PHE A 86 19.24 14.10 2.63
C PHE A 86 17.80 14.20 2.14
N VAL A 87 16.81 14.10 3.03
CA VAL A 87 15.39 14.20 2.67
C VAL A 87 15.08 15.58 2.08
N TYR A 88 15.57 16.66 2.69
CA TYR A 88 15.39 18.01 2.16
C TYR A 88 15.94 18.13 0.74
N GLN A 89 17.18 17.69 0.51
CA GLN A 89 17.83 17.77 -0.79
C GLN A 89 17.15 16.87 -1.84
N LEU A 90 16.72 15.66 -1.44
CA LEU A 90 15.99 14.74 -2.30
C LEU A 90 14.65 15.35 -2.76
N VAL A 91 13.85 15.86 -1.82
CA VAL A 91 12.56 16.49 -2.11
C VAL A 91 12.75 17.74 -2.97
N ALA A 92 13.64 18.65 -2.57
CA ALA A 92 13.89 19.89 -3.30
C ALA A 92 14.36 19.63 -4.74
N ARG A 93 15.21 18.62 -4.95
CA ARG A 93 15.76 18.28 -6.26
C ARG A 93 14.70 17.75 -7.24
N TYR A 94 13.73 17.00 -6.74
CA TYR A 94 12.75 16.28 -7.56
C TYR A 94 11.31 16.78 -7.41
N ALA A 95 11.09 17.90 -6.70
CA ALA A 95 9.79 18.56 -6.56
C ALA A 95 9.13 18.87 -7.91
N ASP A 96 9.90 18.96 -8.99
CA ASP A 96 9.36 19.16 -10.33
C ASP A 96 8.58 17.95 -10.86
N VAL A 97 8.79 16.73 -10.34
CA VAL A 97 8.17 15.47 -10.81
C VAL A 97 7.55 14.60 -9.73
N ALA A 98 7.99 14.72 -8.49
CA ALA A 98 7.60 13.86 -7.39
C ALA A 98 7.08 14.68 -6.22
N SER A 99 5.96 14.25 -5.66
CA SER A 99 5.37 14.87 -4.47
C SER A 99 5.00 13.86 -3.39
N HIS A 100 5.15 12.55 -3.64
CA HIS A 100 4.73 11.49 -2.71
C HIS A 100 5.93 10.63 -2.34
N TRP A 101 6.30 10.70 -1.05
CA TRP A 101 7.51 10.14 -0.47
C TRP A 101 7.13 9.13 0.62
N VAL A 102 7.21 7.85 0.28
CA VAL A 102 6.91 6.71 1.15
C VAL A 102 8.18 6.30 1.87
N PHE A 103 8.19 6.33 3.20
CA PHE A 103 9.38 6.00 3.98
C PHE A 103 9.40 4.53 4.37
N TYR A 104 10.34 3.79 3.79
CA TYR A 104 10.53 2.35 3.87
C TYR A 104 9.39 1.51 3.28
N ASN A 105 9.63 0.21 3.15
CA ASN A 105 8.67 -0.79 2.70
C ASN A 105 8.76 -2.03 3.59
N GLU A 106 7.63 -2.61 3.95
CA GLU A 106 7.52 -3.72 4.91
C GLU A 106 8.40 -3.51 6.14
N GLN A 107 8.44 -2.26 6.63
CA GLN A 107 9.32 -1.84 7.70
C GLN A 107 9.04 -2.54 9.02
N ASP A 108 7.88 -3.19 9.17
CA ASP A 108 7.56 -4.04 10.30
C ASP A 108 8.37 -5.36 10.32
N GLN A 109 9.19 -5.65 9.31
CA GLN A 109 10.03 -6.84 9.31
C GLN A 109 11.01 -6.84 10.51
N TRP A 110 11.14 -8.00 11.17
CA TRP A 110 12.14 -8.18 12.23
C TRP A 110 13.56 -8.03 11.70
N MET A 111 14.35 -7.29 12.46
CA MET A 111 15.78 -7.04 12.24
C MET A 111 16.60 -8.31 12.01
N ASP A 112 16.36 -9.36 12.79
CA ASP A 112 17.10 -10.61 12.78
C ASP A 112 16.57 -11.63 11.77
N HIS A 113 15.52 -11.31 11.03
CA HIS A 113 14.95 -12.23 10.04
C HIS A 113 15.92 -12.46 8.86
N PRO A 114 16.33 -13.71 8.60
CA PRO A 114 17.30 -14.02 7.57
C PRO A 114 16.67 -14.03 6.16
N GLY A 115 17.41 -13.55 5.15
CA GLY A 115 17.12 -13.86 3.74
C GLY A 115 15.96 -13.10 3.08
N HIS A 116 15.31 -12.16 3.77
CA HIS A 116 14.33 -11.24 3.20
C HIS A 116 14.74 -9.82 3.56
N ASP A 117 14.84 -8.94 2.56
CA ASP A 117 14.98 -7.49 2.73
C ASP A 117 13.95 -6.86 1.81
N ALA A 118 12.74 -6.67 2.34
CA ALA A 118 11.65 -6.06 1.60
C ALA A 118 11.77 -4.53 1.51
N GLY A 119 12.92 -3.95 1.86
CA GLY A 119 13.15 -2.51 1.85
C GLY A 119 13.03 -1.87 3.23
N GLY A 120 12.90 -2.66 4.29
CA GLY A 120 12.84 -2.20 5.68
C GLY A 120 13.02 -3.34 6.67
N CYS A 121 13.56 -3.05 7.85
CA CYS A 121 13.65 -3.98 8.97
C CYS A 121 13.64 -3.23 10.32
N TRP A 122 12.51 -2.56 10.62
CA TRP A 122 12.30 -1.75 11.82
C TRP A 122 11.44 -2.45 12.89
N GLY A 123 11.13 -3.74 12.74
CA GLY A 123 10.41 -4.50 13.76
C GLY A 123 11.07 -4.37 15.14
N GLY A 124 10.28 -4.07 16.17
CA GLY A 124 10.75 -3.75 17.52
C GLY A 124 11.22 -2.30 17.74
N HIS A 125 11.28 -1.47 16.70
CA HIS A 125 11.81 -0.09 16.73
C HIS A 125 10.76 0.94 16.28
N GLY A 126 9.48 0.75 16.65
CA GLY A 126 8.38 1.64 16.24
C GLY A 126 8.55 3.09 16.70
N ALA A 127 9.13 3.32 17.89
CA ALA A 127 9.37 4.67 18.40
C ALA A 127 10.46 5.40 17.60
N GLU A 128 11.56 4.71 17.32
CA GLU A 128 12.68 5.23 16.53
C GLU A 128 12.27 5.48 15.07
N TYR A 129 11.46 4.60 14.48
CA TYR A 129 10.87 4.84 13.16
C TYR A 129 10.01 6.10 13.18
N THR A 130 9.20 6.30 14.25
CA THR A 130 8.33 7.47 14.37
C THR A 130 9.13 8.77 14.50
N GLN A 131 10.26 8.75 15.21
CA GLN A 131 11.19 9.88 15.29
C GLN A 131 11.81 10.18 13.92
N MET A 132 12.22 9.16 13.17
CA MET A 132 12.77 9.30 11.83
C MET A 132 11.75 9.93 10.87
N VAL A 133 10.50 9.47 10.84
CA VAL A 133 9.49 10.07 9.95
C VAL A 133 9.10 11.49 10.37
N ALA A 134 9.23 11.87 11.64
CA ALA A 134 9.06 13.26 12.07
C ALA A 134 10.13 14.18 11.45
N VAL A 135 11.39 13.71 11.39
CA VAL A 135 12.49 14.42 10.73
C VAL A 135 12.25 14.51 9.23
N ALA A 136 11.84 13.40 8.60
CA ALA A 136 11.48 13.38 7.19
C ALA A 136 10.33 14.35 6.87
N TRP A 137 9.29 14.40 7.71
CA TRP A 137 8.16 15.30 7.54
C TRP A 137 8.59 16.77 7.57
N ASP A 138 9.40 17.16 8.56
CA ASP A 138 9.90 18.54 8.68
C ASP A 138 10.77 18.93 7.48
N ALA A 139 11.69 18.04 7.07
CA ALA A 139 12.60 18.28 5.96
C ALA A 139 11.87 18.37 4.62
N ALA A 140 10.96 17.42 4.34
CA ALA A 140 10.21 17.39 3.09
C ALA A 140 9.32 18.63 2.92
N HIS A 141 8.56 19.01 3.95
CA HIS A 141 7.68 20.19 3.89
C HIS A 141 8.45 21.52 3.87
N SER A 142 9.68 21.54 4.39
CA SER A 142 10.56 22.70 4.27
C SER A 142 11.11 22.86 2.84
N ALA A 143 11.37 21.76 2.15
CA ALA A 143 11.81 21.75 0.76
C ALA A 143 10.67 22.05 -0.22
N ASP A 144 9.52 21.42 -0.01
CA ASP A 144 8.30 21.57 -0.81
C ASP A 144 7.06 21.45 0.10
N PRO A 145 6.33 22.55 0.37
CA PRO A 145 5.13 22.53 1.20
C PRO A 145 4.00 21.63 0.67
N ASP A 146 4.01 21.29 -0.62
CA ASP A 146 2.99 20.44 -1.24
C ASP A 146 3.36 18.94 -1.17
N ALA A 147 4.59 18.60 -0.73
CA ALA A 147 5.03 17.23 -0.56
C ALA A 147 4.12 16.43 0.38
N LYS A 148 4.14 15.11 0.21
CA LYS A 148 3.42 14.14 1.04
C LYS A 148 4.42 13.15 1.59
N VAL A 149 4.58 13.14 2.91
CA VAL A 149 5.34 12.14 3.66
C VAL A 149 4.39 11.03 4.08
N ILE A 150 4.66 9.83 3.60
CA ILE A 150 3.76 8.69 3.68
C ILE A 150 4.43 7.62 4.52
N PHE A 151 3.72 7.14 5.55
CA PHE A 151 4.15 5.99 6.34
C PHE A 151 4.26 4.77 5.40
N GLY A 152 5.42 4.11 5.44
CA GLY A 152 5.77 2.99 4.57
C GLY A 152 4.72 1.88 4.57
N GLY A 153 4.67 1.13 3.47
CA GLY A 153 3.77 0.00 3.32
C GLY A 153 4.12 -1.14 4.25
N VAL A 154 3.65 -1.13 5.50
CA VAL A 154 3.81 -2.28 6.41
C VAL A 154 3.22 -3.52 5.76
N ALA A 155 3.91 -4.65 5.84
CA ALA A 155 3.33 -5.91 5.40
C ALA A 155 2.05 -6.16 6.21
N TYR A 156 2.20 -6.01 7.52
CA TYR A 156 1.17 -6.21 8.52
C TYR A 156 0.48 -7.54 8.27
N GLU A 157 1.25 -8.64 8.28
CA GLU A 157 0.77 -10.04 8.10
C GLU A 157 0.93 -10.92 9.38
N PRO A 158 0.44 -10.46 10.53
CA PRO A 158 0.66 -11.09 11.84
C PRO A 158 -0.08 -12.42 12.03
N VAL A 159 -1.13 -12.72 11.26
CA VAL A 159 -1.89 -13.98 11.39
C VAL A 159 -1.24 -15.11 10.59
N TRP A 160 -1.04 -14.87 9.29
CA TRP A 160 -0.48 -15.86 8.37
C TRP A 160 0.90 -16.35 8.82
N ASP A 161 1.78 -15.42 9.18
CA ASP A 161 3.14 -15.78 9.60
C ASP A 161 3.33 -15.84 11.12
N ARG A 162 2.26 -15.60 11.90
CA ARG A 162 2.28 -15.67 13.37
C ARG A 162 3.39 -14.85 14.00
N GLY A 163 3.70 -13.70 13.40
CA GLY A 163 4.72 -12.76 13.86
C GLY A 163 6.17 -13.24 13.73
N ARG A 164 6.49 -14.22 12.87
CA ARG A 164 7.87 -14.73 12.71
C ARG A 164 8.77 -13.84 11.84
N THR A 165 8.20 -13.20 10.84
CA THR A 165 8.92 -12.36 9.87
C THR A 165 8.64 -10.89 10.12
N TRP A 166 7.39 -10.55 10.43
CA TRP A 166 6.96 -9.18 10.71
C TRP A 166 6.50 -9.03 12.14
N ASP A 167 6.89 -7.94 12.77
CA ASP A 167 6.47 -7.52 14.10
C ASP A 167 4.98 -7.15 14.09
N PRO A 168 4.12 -7.96 14.73
CA PRO A 168 2.68 -7.73 14.73
C PRO A 168 2.28 -6.43 15.44
N PHE A 169 3.17 -5.87 16.26
CA PHE A 169 2.90 -4.71 17.11
C PHE A 169 3.52 -3.41 16.59
N PHE A 170 4.31 -3.47 15.50
CA PHE A 170 5.00 -2.31 14.96
C PHE A 170 4.05 -1.13 14.66
N LEU A 171 2.95 -1.39 13.93
CA LEU A 171 1.96 -0.35 13.59
C LEU A 171 1.32 0.27 14.83
N ARG A 172 0.95 -0.56 15.82
CA ARG A 172 0.42 -0.09 17.11
C ARG A 172 1.43 0.80 17.83
N ASP A 173 2.67 0.37 17.91
CA ASP A 173 3.71 1.08 18.66
C ASP A 173 4.07 2.42 18.02
N VAL A 174 4.08 2.50 16.68
CA VAL A 174 4.19 3.76 15.93
C VAL A 174 3.03 4.70 16.25
N PHE A 175 1.78 4.22 16.14
CA PHE A 175 0.62 5.11 16.32
C PHE A 175 0.46 5.54 17.78
N ARG A 176 0.76 4.65 18.73
CA ARG A 176 0.86 4.99 20.15
C ARG A 176 1.88 6.10 20.37
N TYR A 177 3.07 5.98 19.79
CA TYR A 177 4.08 7.03 19.91
C TYR A 177 3.57 8.37 19.37
N MET A 178 2.92 8.39 18.19
CA MET A 178 2.36 9.61 17.61
C MET A 178 1.29 10.23 18.51
N GLY A 179 0.40 9.42 19.10
CA GLY A 179 -0.66 9.88 20.00
C GLY A 179 -0.12 10.39 21.34
N ASP A 180 0.87 9.71 21.92
CA ASP A 180 1.48 10.06 23.20
C ASP A 180 2.42 11.29 23.09
N ASN A 181 2.89 11.61 21.88
CA ASN A 181 3.84 12.69 21.62
C ASN A 181 3.30 13.65 20.54
N PRO A 182 2.21 14.39 20.78
CA PRO A 182 1.64 15.29 19.78
C PRO A 182 2.65 16.37 19.35
N ARG A 183 2.73 16.64 18.05
CA ARG A 183 3.60 17.70 17.50
C ARG A 183 2.92 19.08 17.59
N PRO A 184 3.69 20.18 17.60
CA PRO A 184 3.13 21.54 17.58
C PRO A 184 2.22 21.77 16.37
N ALA A 185 1.27 22.71 16.50
CA ALA A 185 0.37 23.07 15.42
C ALA A 185 1.14 23.40 14.13
N GLY A 186 0.67 22.85 13.00
CA GLY A 186 1.33 22.99 11.70
C GLY A 186 2.50 22.03 11.48
N ARG A 187 2.77 21.09 12.40
CA ARG A 187 3.67 19.96 12.20
C ARG A 187 2.97 18.63 12.39
N ASP A 188 3.41 17.61 11.68
CA ASP A 188 2.83 16.27 11.75
C ASP A 188 3.90 15.18 11.61
N TYR A 189 3.53 13.92 11.78
CA TYR A 189 4.44 12.80 11.53
C TYR A 189 4.34 12.31 10.08
N VAL A 190 3.13 12.19 9.56
CA VAL A 190 2.84 11.68 8.21
C VAL A 190 1.54 12.28 7.68
N ASP A 191 1.41 12.35 6.36
CA ASP A 191 0.24 12.83 5.63
C ASP A 191 -0.69 11.69 5.18
N MET A 192 -0.19 10.45 5.14
CA MET A 192 -0.94 9.26 4.75
C MET A 192 -0.31 8.00 5.38
N VAL A 193 -1.14 7.00 5.63
CA VAL A 193 -0.72 5.67 6.09
C VAL A 193 -0.89 4.64 4.98
N MET A 194 0.13 3.79 4.75
CA MET A 194 0.01 2.66 3.84
C MET A 194 0.24 1.31 4.53
N ALA A 195 -0.42 0.28 4.01
CA ALA A 195 -0.18 -1.12 4.35
C ALA A 195 -0.30 -2.00 3.09
N ASN A 196 0.36 -3.15 3.07
CA ASN A 196 0.18 -4.14 2.00
C ASN A 196 -1.07 -4.99 2.28
N GLN A 197 -1.69 -5.56 1.26
CA GLN A 197 -2.74 -6.56 1.40
C GLN A 197 -2.63 -7.58 0.27
N TYR A 198 -2.20 -8.79 0.60
CA TYR A 198 -2.18 -9.92 -0.32
C TYR A 198 -3.30 -10.90 -0.04
N ASP A 199 -3.68 -11.67 -1.07
CA ASP A 199 -4.80 -12.61 -0.96
C ASP A 199 -4.44 -13.88 -0.14
N PHE A 200 -3.15 -14.22 0.01
CA PHE A 200 -2.73 -15.43 0.76
C PHE A 200 -3.05 -15.38 2.26
N GLY A 201 -3.33 -14.20 2.80
CA GLY A 201 -3.81 -14.01 4.16
C GLY A 201 -5.26 -13.54 4.23
N ARG A 202 -5.99 -13.43 3.10
CA ARG A 202 -7.34 -12.82 3.05
C ARG A 202 -8.29 -13.32 4.13
N ASP A 203 -8.39 -14.64 4.28
CA ASP A 203 -9.33 -15.27 5.23
C ASP A 203 -9.03 -14.90 6.68
N ASP A 204 -7.79 -14.47 6.98
CA ASP A 204 -7.39 -13.99 8.31
C ASP A 204 -7.91 -12.56 8.60
N TRP A 205 -8.30 -11.83 7.56
CA TRP A 205 -8.87 -10.49 7.63
C TRP A 205 -10.39 -10.49 7.51
N ASP A 206 -10.96 -11.45 6.77
CA ASP A 206 -12.39 -11.54 6.55
C ASP A 206 -13.13 -11.65 7.90
N GLY A 207 -14.21 -10.89 8.05
CA GLY A 207 -15.03 -11.04 9.25
C GLY A 207 -15.87 -12.32 9.19
N GLY A 208 -16.54 -12.63 10.30
CA GLY A 208 -17.45 -13.77 10.38
C GLY A 208 -18.64 -13.66 9.42
N ALA A 209 -19.39 -14.76 9.28
CA ALA A 209 -20.59 -14.82 8.44
C ALA A 209 -21.65 -13.74 8.75
N ASP A 210 -21.65 -13.23 9.98
CA ASP A 210 -22.49 -12.14 10.48
C ASP A 210 -22.08 -10.75 9.96
N THR A 211 -20.83 -10.61 9.51
CA THR A 211 -20.28 -9.36 8.99
C THR A 211 -20.25 -9.31 7.45
N LEU A 212 -20.47 -10.44 6.78
CA LEU A 212 -20.64 -10.48 5.32
C LEU A 212 -21.97 -9.83 4.91
N PRO A 213 -22.02 -9.15 3.75
CA PRO A 213 -20.93 -8.93 2.78
C PRO A 213 -20.06 -7.68 3.08
N ARG A 214 -20.17 -7.09 4.27
CA ARG A 214 -19.63 -5.76 4.58
C ARG A 214 -18.15 -5.76 4.97
N ASN A 215 -17.65 -6.86 5.53
CA ASN A 215 -16.29 -6.94 6.06
C ASN A 215 -15.49 -8.07 5.42
N GLN A 216 -14.77 -7.76 4.34
CA GLN A 216 -13.93 -8.72 3.62
C GLN A 216 -12.73 -8.05 2.92
N GLY A 217 -11.62 -8.78 2.86
CA GLY A 217 -10.35 -8.41 2.24
C GLY A 217 -9.84 -7.07 2.71
N VAL A 218 -9.51 -6.20 1.74
CA VAL A 218 -9.02 -4.83 1.99
C VAL A 218 -9.96 -4.02 2.90
N ILE A 219 -11.28 -4.20 2.81
CA ILE A 219 -12.21 -3.45 3.68
C ILE A 219 -11.97 -3.81 5.15
N ALA A 220 -11.73 -5.10 5.44
CA ALA A 220 -11.53 -5.54 6.80
C ALA A 220 -10.20 -5.06 7.38
N LYS A 221 -9.09 -5.16 6.62
CA LYS A 221 -7.78 -4.64 7.05
C LYS A 221 -7.78 -3.13 7.28
N PHE A 222 -8.45 -2.36 6.43
CA PHE A 222 -8.35 -0.89 6.49
C PHE A 222 -9.46 -0.22 7.29
N ARG A 223 -10.68 -0.75 7.33
CA ARG A 223 -11.83 -0.07 7.95
C ARG A 223 -12.38 -0.72 9.21
N GLN A 224 -12.24 -2.04 9.38
CA GLN A 224 -13.12 -2.91 10.17
C GLN A 224 -14.24 -2.18 10.94
N ALA A 225 -15.43 -2.14 10.35
CA ALA A 225 -16.59 -1.42 10.84
C ALA A 225 -17.45 -2.21 11.85
N VAL A 226 -16.86 -3.10 12.65
CA VAL A 226 -17.64 -3.89 13.62
C VAL A 226 -17.08 -3.66 15.01
N SER A 227 -17.97 -3.15 15.88
CA SER A 227 -17.78 -3.02 17.32
C SER A 227 -17.64 -4.41 17.94
N ASP A 228 -16.49 -5.05 17.74
CA ASP A 228 -16.18 -6.21 18.55
C ASP A 228 -15.76 -5.69 19.94
N ALA A 229 -16.65 -5.89 20.91
CA ALA A 229 -16.41 -5.62 22.32
C ALA A 229 -15.27 -6.50 22.89
N SER A 230 -14.74 -7.46 22.11
CA SER A 230 -13.59 -8.29 22.45
C SER A 230 -12.24 -7.77 21.95
N PHE A 231 -12.18 -6.57 21.35
CA PHE A 231 -10.91 -5.98 20.93
C PHE A 231 -9.95 -5.77 22.10
N ASP A 232 -8.84 -6.49 22.04
CA ASP A 232 -7.69 -6.28 22.89
C ASP A 232 -6.52 -5.86 22.01
N ALA A 233 -6.05 -4.63 22.23
CA ALA A 233 -4.90 -4.02 21.56
C ALA A 233 -3.58 -4.79 21.74
N ASN A 234 -3.55 -5.80 22.61
CA ASN A 234 -2.40 -6.67 22.85
C ASN A 234 -2.59 -8.08 22.26
N THR A 235 -3.73 -8.36 21.65
CA THR A 235 -3.92 -9.61 20.93
C THR A 235 -3.43 -9.48 19.50
N LEU A 236 -3.13 -10.65 18.92
CA LEU A 236 -2.89 -10.74 17.51
C LEU A 236 -4.12 -10.15 16.78
N ALA A 237 -5.37 -10.55 17.01
CA ALA A 237 -6.58 -10.11 16.27
C ALA A 237 -6.86 -8.59 16.01
N ALA A 238 -6.09 -7.65 16.59
CA ALA A 238 -6.25 -6.22 16.43
C ALA A 238 -5.56 -5.67 15.16
N TYR A 239 -6.26 -5.68 14.01
CA TYR A 239 -5.62 -5.38 12.71
C TYR A 239 -6.24 -4.30 11.82
N SER A 240 -7.18 -3.51 12.33
CA SER A 240 -7.77 -2.43 11.53
C SER A 240 -6.91 -1.18 11.57
N VAL A 241 -6.39 -0.75 10.42
CA VAL A 241 -5.61 0.49 10.30
C VAL A 241 -6.42 1.69 10.82
N ALA A 242 -7.65 1.88 10.36
CA ALA A 242 -8.52 2.98 10.81
C ALA A 242 -8.81 2.90 12.32
N ARG A 243 -8.92 1.71 12.89
CA ARG A 243 -9.15 1.55 14.34
C ARG A 243 -7.94 2.00 15.14
N TRP A 244 -6.74 1.60 14.74
CA TRP A 244 -5.52 2.06 15.39
C TRP A 244 -5.34 3.56 15.29
N GLN A 245 -5.70 4.14 14.14
CA GLN A 245 -5.73 5.58 14.01
C GLN A 245 -6.68 6.21 15.04
N SER A 246 -7.93 5.74 15.10
CA SER A 246 -8.93 6.25 16.05
C SER A 246 -8.54 6.07 17.52
N GLU A 247 -7.94 4.95 17.90
CA GLU A 247 -7.49 4.66 19.27
C GLU A 247 -6.48 5.71 19.76
N TYR A 248 -5.59 6.16 18.87
CA TYR A 248 -4.55 7.13 19.17
C TYR A 248 -4.86 8.55 18.64
N GLY A 249 -6.12 8.83 18.33
CA GLY A 249 -6.58 10.16 17.92
C GLY A 249 -6.06 10.64 16.56
N LEU A 250 -5.66 9.72 15.69
CA LEU A 250 -5.22 9.99 14.32
C LEU A 250 -6.40 9.83 13.34
N ASP A 251 -6.35 10.56 12.23
CA ASP A 251 -7.30 10.46 11.12
C ASP A 251 -6.59 10.78 9.80
N LYS A 252 -5.67 9.90 9.39
CA LYS A 252 -4.90 10.04 8.15
C LYS A 252 -5.59 9.32 7.00
N PRO A 253 -5.53 9.90 5.79
CA PRO A 253 -5.77 9.16 4.56
C PRO A 253 -5.01 7.83 4.54
N MET A 254 -5.59 6.82 3.92
CA MET A 254 -5.01 5.49 3.83
C MET A 254 -4.75 5.07 2.38
N GLY A 255 -3.82 4.14 2.18
CA GLY A 255 -3.56 3.51 0.88
C GLY A 255 -3.05 2.09 1.01
N ALA A 256 -3.17 1.31 -0.06
CA ALA A 256 -2.55 0.00 -0.18
C ALA A 256 -1.32 0.08 -1.10
N SER A 257 -0.13 -0.17 -0.56
CA SER A 257 1.16 -0.05 -1.26
C SER A 257 1.49 -1.27 -2.11
N GLU A 258 0.91 -2.41 -1.76
CA GLU A 258 0.94 -3.63 -2.54
C GLU A 258 -0.39 -4.36 -2.37
N VAL A 259 -1.03 -4.67 -3.48
CA VAL A 259 -2.10 -5.66 -3.57
C VAL A 259 -1.84 -6.58 -4.75
N GLY A 260 -2.23 -7.84 -4.66
CA GLY A 260 -2.01 -8.74 -5.79
C GLY A 260 -2.56 -10.13 -5.57
N LEU A 261 -2.76 -10.82 -6.70
CA LEU A 261 -3.04 -12.25 -6.75
C LEU A 261 -2.12 -12.90 -7.78
N GLN A 262 -1.32 -13.86 -7.33
CA GLN A 262 -0.38 -14.59 -8.18
C GLN A 262 -1.04 -15.79 -8.87
N VAL A 263 -0.48 -16.26 -9.99
CA VAL A 263 -1.04 -17.33 -10.83
C VAL A 263 -0.16 -18.58 -10.97
N SER A 264 0.98 -18.67 -10.28
CA SER A 264 1.96 -19.76 -10.45
C SER A 264 1.98 -20.81 -9.32
N SER A 265 1.73 -20.41 -8.08
CA SER A 265 1.68 -21.30 -6.90
C SER A 265 0.25 -21.73 -6.60
N GLY A 266 0.08 -22.99 -6.15
CA GLY A 266 -1.23 -23.54 -5.77
C GLY A 266 -2.21 -23.75 -6.93
N CYS A 267 -1.74 -23.64 -8.18
CA CYS A 267 -2.58 -23.63 -9.38
C CYS A 267 -2.44 -24.93 -10.18
N SER A 268 -3.50 -25.74 -10.24
CA SER A 268 -3.54 -26.94 -11.09
C SER A 268 -3.87 -26.62 -12.55
N ASP A 269 -4.51 -25.47 -12.81
CA ASP A 269 -4.88 -24.98 -14.13
C ASP A 269 -4.66 -23.47 -14.23
N VAL A 270 -3.63 -23.08 -14.99
CA VAL A 270 -3.22 -21.69 -15.16
C VAL A 270 -4.35 -20.80 -15.70
N GLN A 271 -5.25 -21.34 -16.52
CA GLN A 271 -6.36 -20.58 -17.08
C GLN A 271 -7.36 -20.18 -16.00
N ILE A 272 -7.64 -21.08 -15.05
CA ILE A 272 -8.50 -20.80 -13.90
C ILE A 272 -7.87 -19.72 -13.02
N CYS A 273 -6.56 -19.78 -12.76
CA CYS A 273 -5.89 -18.79 -11.92
C CYS A 273 -5.78 -17.42 -12.62
N GLU A 274 -5.58 -17.38 -13.93
CA GLU A 274 -5.66 -16.12 -14.69
C GLU A 274 -7.07 -15.52 -14.66
N GLU A 275 -8.12 -16.35 -14.68
CA GLU A 275 -9.50 -15.89 -14.50
C GLU A 275 -9.75 -15.37 -13.07
N MET A 276 -9.23 -16.05 -12.06
CA MET A 276 -9.30 -15.60 -10.66
C MET A 276 -8.58 -14.26 -10.48
N GLN A 277 -7.37 -14.10 -11.04
CA GLN A 277 -6.63 -12.84 -11.04
C GLN A 277 -7.44 -11.72 -11.71
N ALA A 278 -8.11 -12.02 -12.83
CA ALA A 278 -8.93 -11.05 -13.54
C ALA A 278 -10.18 -10.60 -12.76
N ARG A 279 -10.78 -11.49 -11.96
CA ARG A 279 -11.86 -11.12 -11.03
C ARG A 279 -11.31 -10.34 -9.84
N TYR A 280 -10.23 -10.81 -9.25
CA TYR A 280 -9.64 -10.22 -8.05
C TYR A 280 -9.18 -8.79 -8.25
N VAL A 281 -8.55 -8.47 -9.39
CA VAL A 281 -8.12 -7.09 -9.68
C VAL A 281 -9.30 -6.11 -9.69
N VAL A 282 -10.49 -6.55 -10.12
CA VAL A 282 -11.73 -5.76 -10.01
C VAL A 282 -12.17 -5.63 -8.56
N HIS A 283 -12.27 -6.76 -7.85
CA HIS A 283 -12.77 -6.79 -6.47
C HIS A 283 -11.91 -5.93 -5.53
N VAL A 284 -10.58 -6.09 -5.57
CA VAL A 284 -9.67 -5.42 -4.65
C VAL A 284 -9.67 -3.90 -4.85
N ASN A 285 -9.80 -3.43 -6.09
CA ASN A 285 -9.90 -2.00 -6.38
C ASN A 285 -11.25 -1.42 -5.95
N VAL A 286 -12.36 -2.14 -6.20
CA VAL A 286 -13.69 -1.71 -5.72
C VAL A 286 -13.73 -1.68 -4.19
N HIS A 287 -13.21 -2.72 -3.53
CA HIS A 287 -13.10 -2.78 -2.07
C HIS A 287 -12.18 -1.69 -1.51
N GLY A 288 -11.08 -1.36 -2.18
CA GLY A 288 -10.23 -0.24 -1.79
C GLY A 288 -10.94 1.11 -1.91
N LEU A 289 -11.74 1.34 -2.96
CA LEU A 289 -12.60 2.53 -3.07
C LEU A 289 -13.66 2.57 -1.97
N VAL A 290 -14.26 1.42 -1.64
CA VAL A 290 -15.18 1.28 -0.50
C VAL A 290 -14.47 1.61 0.81
N ALA A 291 -13.21 1.20 0.97
CA ALA A 291 -12.38 1.51 2.12
C ALA A 291 -11.89 2.98 2.17
N ASP A 292 -12.16 3.78 1.14
CA ASP A 292 -11.65 5.14 0.92
C ASP A 292 -10.11 5.22 0.83
N LEU A 293 -9.51 4.18 0.24
CA LEU A 293 -8.09 4.19 -0.08
C LEU A 293 -7.80 5.18 -1.20
N LYS A 294 -6.81 6.05 -0.98
CA LYS A 294 -6.40 7.07 -1.96
C LYS A 294 -5.42 6.53 -3.00
N ILE A 295 -4.64 5.52 -2.63
CA ILE A 295 -3.71 4.81 -3.49
C ILE A 295 -3.95 3.31 -3.33
N ILE A 296 -4.00 2.59 -4.45
CA ILE A 296 -4.04 1.12 -4.51
C ILE A 296 -3.00 0.72 -5.55
N ALA A 297 -1.86 0.21 -5.10
CA ALA A 297 -0.75 -0.16 -5.96
C ALA A 297 -0.74 -1.68 -6.18
N TRP A 298 -1.00 -2.10 -7.42
CA TRP A 298 -0.93 -3.51 -7.80
C TRP A 298 0.53 -3.98 -7.88
N TYR A 299 0.87 -5.01 -7.11
CA TYR A 299 2.08 -5.79 -7.28
C TYR A 299 1.75 -6.97 -8.20
N THR A 300 2.25 -7.02 -9.44
CA THR A 300 3.05 -6.02 -10.15
C THR A 300 2.58 -5.88 -11.60
N LEU A 301 3.07 -4.88 -12.35
CA LEU A 301 2.64 -4.68 -13.73
C LEU A 301 3.15 -5.79 -14.66
N VAL A 302 4.42 -6.18 -14.52
CA VAL A 302 5.08 -7.14 -15.41
C VAL A 302 5.74 -8.23 -14.58
N ASP A 303 5.51 -9.48 -14.97
CA ASP A 303 6.23 -10.60 -14.38
C ASP A 303 7.74 -10.45 -14.57
N LYS A 304 8.49 -10.66 -13.49
CA LYS A 304 9.93 -10.87 -13.58
C LYS A 304 10.17 -12.35 -13.87
N GLU A 305 10.99 -12.65 -14.88
CA GLU A 305 11.22 -14.02 -15.34
C GLU A 305 11.74 -14.94 -14.23
N ARG A 306 12.62 -14.41 -13.37
CA ARG A 306 13.29 -15.16 -12.29
C ARG A 306 12.43 -15.37 -11.05
N ASP A 307 11.34 -14.63 -10.88
CA ASP A 307 10.50 -14.75 -9.67
C ASP A 307 9.69 -16.05 -9.72
N SER A 308 9.60 -16.78 -8.60
CA SER A 308 8.78 -18.00 -8.53
C SER A 308 7.27 -17.70 -8.56
N LEU A 309 6.88 -16.56 -7.98
CA LEU A 309 5.51 -16.08 -7.96
C LEU A 309 5.27 -15.11 -9.13
N LYS A 310 4.18 -15.34 -9.88
CA LYS A 310 3.81 -14.53 -11.05
C LYS A 310 2.58 -13.69 -10.75
N TYR A 311 2.79 -12.40 -10.52
CA TYR A 311 1.77 -11.41 -10.16
C TYR A 311 1.44 -10.43 -11.31
N GLY A 312 2.22 -10.44 -12.38
CA GLY A 312 2.12 -9.52 -13.50
C GLY A 312 0.73 -9.48 -14.12
N LEU A 313 0.19 -8.29 -14.35
CA LEU A 313 -0.92 -8.13 -15.31
C LEU A 313 -0.44 -8.38 -16.74
N LEU A 314 0.85 -8.16 -16.99
CA LEU A 314 1.57 -8.52 -18.20
C LEU A 314 2.55 -9.65 -17.89
N ARG A 315 2.68 -10.58 -18.83
CA ARG A 315 3.75 -11.60 -18.80
C ARG A 315 5.11 -10.92 -19.06
N SER A 316 6.21 -11.65 -18.84
CA SER A 316 7.58 -11.13 -19.03
C SER A 316 7.85 -10.62 -20.45
N ASP A 317 7.16 -11.16 -21.45
CA ASP A 317 7.21 -10.75 -22.86
C ASP A 317 6.28 -9.57 -23.20
N LEU A 318 5.67 -8.96 -22.17
CA LEU A 318 4.65 -7.91 -22.24
C LEU A 318 3.30 -8.33 -22.81
N THR A 319 3.06 -9.62 -23.05
CA THR A 319 1.75 -10.11 -23.48
C THR A 319 0.74 -9.95 -22.33
N PRO A 320 -0.39 -9.23 -22.53
CA PRO A 320 -1.38 -9.04 -21.49
C PRO A 320 -2.05 -10.34 -21.01
N ARG A 321 -2.25 -10.46 -19.70
CA ARG A 321 -3.14 -11.47 -19.10
C ARG A 321 -4.60 -10.97 -19.12
N PRO A 322 -5.60 -11.84 -18.93
CA PRO A 322 -6.99 -11.43 -18.75
C PRO A 322 -7.18 -10.32 -17.69
N ALA A 323 -6.38 -10.35 -16.61
CA ALA A 323 -6.42 -9.35 -15.55
C ALA A 323 -6.04 -7.93 -16.01
N TYR A 324 -5.15 -7.79 -17.01
CA TYR A 324 -4.85 -6.49 -17.59
C TYR A 324 -6.10 -5.84 -18.20
N TYR A 325 -6.85 -6.60 -19.00
CA TYR A 325 -8.06 -6.10 -19.64
C TYR A 325 -9.19 -5.85 -18.63
N ALA A 326 -9.30 -6.70 -17.61
CA ALA A 326 -10.26 -6.49 -16.52
C ALA A 326 -9.98 -5.17 -15.77
N TYR A 327 -8.70 -4.89 -15.47
CA TYR A 327 -8.28 -3.61 -14.88
C TYR A 327 -8.53 -2.42 -15.81
N GLN A 328 -8.24 -2.56 -17.11
CA GLN A 328 -8.53 -1.51 -18.10
C GLN A 328 -10.02 -1.17 -18.16
N VAL A 329 -10.90 -2.18 -18.22
CA VAL A 329 -12.35 -1.95 -18.21
C VAL A 329 -12.78 -1.30 -16.90
N LEU A 330 -12.25 -1.75 -15.75
CA LEU A 330 -12.54 -1.14 -14.46
C LEU A 330 -12.21 0.36 -14.45
N THR A 331 -10.99 0.73 -14.87
CA THR A 331 -10.54 2.12 -14.85
C THR A 331 -11.34 2.97 -15.83
N GLU A 332 -11.62 2.48 -17.04
CA GLU A 332 -12.49 3.16 -18.01
C GLU A 332 -13.90 3.38 -17.47
N GLN A 333 -14.46 2.40 -16.75
CA GLN A 333 -15.83 2.47 -16.24
C GLN A 333 -15.98 3.26 -14.94
N LEU A 334 -14.99 3.28 -14.06
CA LEU A 334 -15.10 3.96 -12.75
C LEU A 334 -14.30 5.27 -12.65
N ASN A 335 -13.57 5.68 -13.70
CA ASN A 335 -12.84 6.94 -13.64
C ASN A 335 -13.76 8.14 -13.33
N GLY A 336 -13.43 8.86 -12.26
CA GLY A 336 -14.20 10.02 -11.78
C GLY A 336 -15.48 9.69 -10.99
N TYR A 337 -15.82 8.41 -10.84
CA TYR A 337 -16.90 7.98 -9.96
C TYR A 337 -16.42 7.88 -8.51
N LYS A 338 -17.30 8.23 -7.57
CA LYS A 338 -17.08 8.07 -6.12
C LYS A 338 -17.98 6.99 -5.58
N PHE A 339 -17.48 6.24 -4.58
CA PHE A 339 -18.31 5.29 -3.86
C PHE A 339 -19.46 6.02 -3.15
N ASP A 340 -20.68 5.51 -3.32
CA ASP A 340 -21.91 6.06 -2.74
C ASP A 340 -22.37 5.14 -1.59
N GLN A 341 -22.70 3.89 -1.90
CA GLN A 341 -23.06 2.89 -0.88
C GLN A 341 -22.97 1.46 -1.39
N GLN A 342 -22.83 0.50 -0.48
CA GLN A 342 -23.04 -0.92 -0.75
C GLN A 342 -24.54 -1.22 -0.60
N LEU A 343 -25.14 -1.89 -1.59
CA LEU A 343 -26.54 -2.31 -1.54
C LEU A 343 -26.60 -3.75 -1.03
N ILE A 344 -27.41 -3.98 0.01
CA ILE A 344 -27.52 -5.29 0.66
C ILE A 344 -28.86 -5.92 0.30
N VAL A 345 -28.83 -7.14 -0.23
CA VAL A 345 -30.04 -7.90 -0.55
C VAL A 345 -30.26 -8.97 0.51
N SER A 346 -31.36 -8.85 1.25
CA SER A 346 -31.75 -9.80 2.30
C SER A 346 -31.78 -11.23 1.77
N GLY A 347 -31.15 -12.16 2.50
CA GLY A 347 -31.07 -13.57 2.13
C GLY A 347 -30.07 -13.91 1.00
N LYS A 348 -29.32 -12.93 0.47
CA LYS A 348 -28.28 -13.15 -0.55
C LYS A 348 -26.90 -12.63 -0.09
N PRO A 349 -26.30 -13.20 0.97
CA PRO A 349 -25.04 -12.69 1.55
C PRO A 349 -23.85 -12.77 0.59
N ASN A 350 -23.89 -13.66 -0.41
CA ASN A 350 -22.83 -13.84 -1.41
C ASN A 350 -22.99 -12.95 -2.64
N LEU A 351 -23.98 -12.04 -2.66
CA LEU A 351 -24.21 -11.08 -3.74
C LEU A 351 -23.64 -9.72 -3.33
N GLN A 352 -22.63 -9.28 -4.07
CA GLN A 352 -21.91 -8.04 -3.84
C GLN A 352 -22.42 -6.97 -4.79
N ILE A 353 -22.89 -5.84 -4.26
CA ILE A 353 -23.44 -4.75 -5.07
C ILE A 353 -22.92 -3.42 -4.51
N TYR A 354 -22.19 -2.68 -5.34
CA TYR A 354 -21.63 -1.39 -4.98
C TYR A 354 -22.15 -0.32 -5.93
N ARG A 355 -22.76 0.72 -5.37
CA ARG A 355 -23.20 1.89 -6.13
C ARG A 355 -22.14 2.97 -6.08
N PHE A 356 -21.88 3.52 -7.26
CA PHE A 356 -20.99 4.66 -7.46
C PHE A 356 -21.77 5.81 -8.09
N ASP A 357 -21.36 7.05 -7.78
CA ASP A 357 -21.94 8.28 -8.31
C ASP A 357 -20.90 9.16 -8.98
N GLN A 358 -21.28 9.74 -10.11
CA GLN A 358 -20.59 10.85 -10.73
C GLN A 358 -21.61 11.87 -11.21
N GLY A 359 -21.78 12.96 -10.45
CA GLY A 359 -22.69 14.04 -10.82
C GLY A 359 -24.15 13.59 -10.98
N GLY A 360 -24.60 12.63 -10.17
CA GLY A 360 -25.94 12.06 -10.22
C GLY A 360 -26.10 10.86 -11.16
N VAL A 361 -25.12 10.56 -12.02
CA VAL A 361 -25.11 9.32 -12.81
C VAL A 361 -24.71 8.17 -11.91
N LYS A 362 -25.61 7.20 -11.71
CA LYS A 362 -25.35 6.02 -10.88
C LYS A 362 -24.80 4.86 -11.71
N LYS A 363 -23.77 4.19 -11.18
CA LYS A 363 -23.22 2.95 -11.73
C LYS A 363 -23.21 1.86 -10.66
N LEU A 364 -23.58 0.64 -11.04
CA LEU A 364 -23.50 -0.52 -10.16
C LEU A 364 -22.35 -1.42 -10.60
N VAL A 365 -21.54 -1.85 -9.65
CA VAL A 365 -20.61 -2.97 -9.81
C VAL A 365 -21.18 -4.14 -9.03
N VAL A 366 -21.35 -5.29 -9.70
CA VAL A 366 -22.06 -6.44 -9.14
C VAL A 366 -21.32 -7.74 -9.42
N TRP A 367 -21.16 -8.59 -8.40
CA TRP A 367 -20.66 -9.95 -8.56
C TRP A 367 -21.23 -10.89 -7.51
N ARG A 368 -21.01 -12.20 -7.71
CA ARG A 368 -21.23 -13.22 -6.69
C ARG A 368 -19.88 -13.74 -6.21
N ASP A 369 -19.73 -13.94 -4.92
CA ASP A 369 -18.46 -14.44 -4.35
C ASP A 369 -18.13 -15.85 -4.86
N SER A 370 -19.14 -16.64 -5.22
CA SER A 370 -18.96 -17.95 -5.86
C SER A 370 -18.41 -17.90 -7.29
N GLY A 371 -18.33 -16.72 -7.90
CA GLY A 371 -18.00 -16.56 -9.33
C GLY A 371 -19.09 -17.03 -10.30
N GLY A 372 -20.25 -17.47 -9.78
CA GLY A 372 -21.38 -17.89 -10.60
C GLY A 372 -22.03 -16.71 -11.34
N ARG A 373 -22.57 -16.96 -12.53
CA ARG A 373 -23.27 -15.93 -13.32
C ARG A 373 -24.47 -15.37 -12.54
N ILE A 374 -24.65 -14.05 -12.60
CA ILE A 374 -25.79 -13.36 -11.98
C ILE A 374 -27.08 -13.61 -12.78
N LYS A 375 -26.99 -13.78 -14.11
CA LYS A 375 -28.07 -14.20 -15.01
C LYS A 375 -27.68 -15.51 -15.72
N SER A 376 -28.59 -16.48 -15.81
CA SER A 376 -28.49 -17.56 -16.80
C SER A 376 -28.72 -16.99 -18.21
N GLU A 377 -28.35 -17.72 -19.25
CA GLU A 377 -28.43 -17.27 -20.66
C GLU A 377 -29.85 -16.93 -21.17
N ASP A 378 -30.88 -17.23 -20.38
CA ASP A 378 -32.24 -16.74 -20.62
C ASP A 378 -32.40 -15.31 -20.12
N HIS A 379 -32.47 -14.37 -21.06
CA HIS A 379 -32.56 -12.91 -20.89
C HIS A 379 -33.76 -12.37 -20.07
N ASN A 380 -34.52 -13.21 -19.35
CA ASN A 380 -35.80 -12.87 -18.68
C ASN A 380 -35.77 -12.96 -17.15
N ALA A 381 -34.69 -12.54 -16.50
CA ALA A 381 -34.72 -12.25 -15.06
C ALA A 381 -34.48 -10.75 -14.82
N THR A 382 -35.57 -9.98 -14.73
CA THR A 382 -35.61 -8.75 -13.93
C THR A 382 -35.59 -9.15 -12.47
N GLU A 383 -34.39 -9.28 -11.88
CA GLU A 383 -34.28 -9.12 -10.42
C GLU A 383 -34.45 -7.63 -10.13
N THR A 384 -35.69 -7.24 -9.82
CA THR A 384 -35.99 -5.89 -9.35
C THR A 384 -35.37 -5.75 -7.96
N MET A 385 -34.28 -4.99 -7.87
CA MET A 385 -33.78 -4.51 -6.58
C MET A 385 -34.69 -3.34 -6.18
N THR A 386 -35.71 -3.65 -5.37
CA THR A 386 -36.58 -2.64 -4.75
C THR A 386 -35.85 -1.89 -3.65
#